data_AF-A0A2K3CXG6-F1
#
_entry.id   AF-A0A2K3CXG6-F1
#
_cell.length_a   1.000
_cell.length_b   1.000
_cell.length_c   1.000
_cell.angle_alpha   90.00
_cell.angle_beta   90.00
_cell.angle_gamma   90.00
#
_symmetry.space_group_name_H-M   'P 1'
#
loop_
_entity.id
_entity.type
_entity.pdbx_description
1 polymer ?
#
loop_
_entity_poly.entity_id
_entity_poly.type
_entity_poly.pdbx_seq_one_letter_code
_entity_poly.pdbx_strand_id
1 'polypeptide(L)'
;MVREALKEAVDKVDWPAAQRALSSAASHPAVHQVGAATLQLVTSCSAYSAALALVHVSAGCLRIHTATPLLGPLGGLAAVAAASVAAGHVSRATLAALQAAGGDVGGAARALPHHLLHSWRGGEAVVDAVLGPLVYRFLLRHEFRRLLPSHLAKPGAYGFLHVPTSAAEYATAAEKAQLAVLFGRDGCHHCGTWRNGVIGDHMPPYKVVRDAVAAREAAGGFEKLLRQAADALGLKDNSLKQVYYAQCRDCSGRQAQLMRNGTRATILPGGLWPPQLVLHAPRRLLGRPTLPPLLVGSRYYVDAAVMAAAAAAGGRRPGSGSGSGSSGGGGGAVAGERGGGKGDGGRKGKGWGIFRQEGLGAWGEAVAAAAAAGAVVAGRPGQQQQQQQQQQQQQQQQQQQVHVLGSEGRGAAGGGGGGAEVAAWGTVWGCGVWEAAQPLELLLPA
;
A
#
# COMPACT_ATOMS: atom_id res chain seq x y z
N MET A 1 -22.83 41.25 18.92
CA MET A 1 -21.52 41.62 19.50
C MET A 1 -20.34 40.95 18.79
N VAL A 2 -20.18 39.61 18.80
CA VAL A 2 -19.02 38.94 18.15
C VAL A 2 -18.89 39.25 16.65
N ARG A 3 -20.01 39.30 15.91
CA ARG A 3 -20.01 39.60 14.47
C ARG A 3 -19.56 41.03 14.14
N GLU A 4 -19.99 42.02 14.94
CA GLU A 4 -19.59 43.42 14.77
C GLU A 4 -18.12 43.63 15.12
N ALA A 5 -17.63 42.98 16.19
CA ALA A 5 -16.20 43.02 16.54
C ALA A 5 -15.31 42.36 15.48
N LEU A 6 -15.77 41.28 14.84
CA LEU A 6 -15.03 40.63 13.76
C LEU A 6 -14.99 41.51 12.50
N LYS A 7 -16.09 42.20 12.20
CA LYS A 7 -16.19 43.13 11.08
C LYS A 7 -15.26 44.33 11.28
N GLU A 8 -15.31 44.95 12.46
CA GLU A 8 -14.42 46.07 12.81
C GLU A 8 -12.94 45.66 12.79
N ALA A 9 -12.61 44.44 13.21
CA ALA A 9 -11.25 43.91 13.14
C ALA A 9 -10.77 43.69 11.68
N VAL A 10 -11.65 43.19 10.80
CA VAL A 10 -11.36 43.00 9.37
C VAL A 10 -11.22 44.34 8.62
N ASP A 11 -12.04 45.33 8.97
CA ASP A 11 -12.03 46.67 8.35
C ASP A 11 -10.78 47.47 8.76
N LYS A 12 -10.16 47.16 9.92
CA LYS A 12 -8.89 47.75 10.37
C LYS A 12 -7.65 47.12 9.74
N VAL A 13 -7.78 46.02 8.99
CA VAL A 13 -6.65 45.43 8.27
C VAL A 13 -6.31 46.31 7.07
N ASP A 14 -5.09 46.84 7.03
CA ASP A 14 -4.52 47.44 5.82
C ASP A 14 -4.23 46.34 4.79
N TRP A 15 -5.27 45.98 4.03
CA TRP A 15 -5.21 44.93 3.02
C TRP A 15 -4.09 45.15 1.99
N PRO A 16 -3.84 46.36 1.47
CA PRO A 16 -2.66 46.64 0.63
C PRO A 16 -1.31 46.32 1.30
N ALA A 17 -1.12 46.68 2.58
CA ALA A 17 0.10 46.33 3.31
C ALA A 17 0.21 44.82 3.54
N ALA A 18 -0.88 44.16 3.93
CA ALA A 18 -0.93 42.71 4.09
C ALA A 18 -0.62 41.98 2.77
N GLN A 19 -1.16 42.46 1.64
CA GLN A 19 -0.91 41.90 0.31
C GLN A 19 0.56 42.06 -0.12
N ARG A 20 1.19 43.21 0.18
CA ARG A 20 2.63 43.41 -0.06
C ARG A 20 3.51 42.54 0.84
N ALA A 21 3.12 42.33 2.10
CA ALA A 21 3.81 41.43 3.01
C ALA A 21 3.70 39.97 2.53
N LEU A 22 2.52 39.54 2.10
CA LEU A 22 2.27 38.23 1.51
C LEU A 22 3.05 38.02 0.21
N SER A 23 3.09 39.02 -0.68
CA SER A 23 3.85 38.90 -1.93
C SER A 23 5.36 38.90 -1.70
N SER A 24 5.87 39.67 -0.74
CA SER A 24 7.27 39.65 -0.31
C SER A 24 7.66 38.32 0.36
N ALA A 25 6.79 37.78 1.22
CA ALA A 25 7.01 36.46 1.81
C ALA A 25 6.98 35.36 0.73
N ALA A 26 6.06 35.46 -0.24
CA ALA A 26 5.92 34.50 -1.33
C ALA A 26 7.13 34.50 -2.28
N SER A 27 7.80 35.65 -2.47
CA SER A 27 9.01 35.76 -3.30
C SER A 27 10.29 35.33 -2.58
N HIS A 28 10.21 34.98 -1.29
CA HIS A 28 11.38 34.56 -0.54
C HIS A 28 11.94 33.22 -1.10
N PRO A 29 13.25 33.11 -1.38
CA PRO A 29 13.84 31.91 -1.99
C PRO A 29 13.55 30.61 -1.22
N ALA A 30 13.48 30.68 0.11
CA ALA A 30 13.13 29.53 0.95
C ALA A 30 11.70 29.04 0.70
N VAL A 31 10.74 29.95 0.45
CA VAL A 31 9.35 29.59 0.15
C VAL A 31 9.27 28.89 -1.21
N HIS A 32 10.02 29.37 -2.21
CA HIS A 32 10.15 28.70 -3.50
C HIS A 32 10.77 27.30 -3.37
N GLN A 33 11.82 27.13 -2.57
CA GLN A 33 12.45 25.83 -2.33
C GLN A 33 11.50 24.84 -1.63
N VAL A 34 10.78 25.28 -0.60
CA VAL A 34 9.79 24.46 0.10
C VAL A 34 8.63 24.12 -0.83
N GLY A 35 8.15 25.07 -1.64
CA GLY A 35 7.09 24.84 -2.64
C GLY A 35 7.52 23.82 -3.70
N ALA A 36 8.74 23.96 -4.23
CA ALA A 36 9.33 23.04 -5.19
C ALA A 36 9.47 21.61 -4.63
N ALA A 37 10.03 21.48 -3.42
CA ALA A 37 10.17 20.20 -2.74
C ALA A 37 8.79 19.56 -2.46
N THR A 38 7.82 20.36 -2.02
CA THR A 38 6.45 19.90 -1.76
C THR A 38 5.78 19.40 -3.04
N LEU A 39 5.89 20.15 -4.14
CA LEU A 39 5.34 19.75 -5.44
C LEU A 39 5.92 18.40 -5.88
N GLN A 40 7.25 18.27 -5.86
CA GLN A 40 7.96 17.04 -6.26
C GLN A 40 7.58 15.84 -5.37
N LEU A 41 7.43 16.07 -4.07
CA LEU A 41 7.02 15.03 -3.13
C LEU A 41 5.60 14.53 -3.43
N VAL A 42 4.66 15.47 -3.57
CA VAL A 42 3.24 15.19 -3.82
C VAL A 42 3.05 14.49 -5.16
N THR A 43 3.71 14.95 -6.23
CA THR A 43 3.61 14.32 -7.55
C THR A 43 4.21 12.92 -7.55
N SER A 44 5.38 12.72 -6.93
CA SER A 44 6.03 11.41 -6.77
C SER A 44 5.16 10.42 -5.98
N CYS A 45 4.63 10.84 -4.83
CA CYS A 45 3.77 9.99 -3.99
C CYS A 45 2.45 9.64 -4.68
N SER A 46 1.86 10.61 -5.38
CA SER A 46 0.66 10.40 -6.19
C SER A 46 0.91 9.38 -7.30
N ALA A 47 2.03 9.52 -8.02
CA ALA A 47 2.41 8.62 -9.11
C ALA A 47 2.64 7.19 -8.62
N TYR A 48 3.37 7.02 -7.51
CA TYR A 48 3.58 5.72 -6.88
C TYR A 48 2.27 5.05 -6.48
N SER A 49 1.38 5.81 -5.83
CA SER A 49 0.09 5.31 -5.34
C SER A 49 -0.85 4.93 -6.49
N ALA A 50 -0.87 5.73 -7.55
CA ALA A 50 -1.63 5.44 -8.76
C ALA A 50 -1.10 4.17 -9.46
N ALA A 51 0.22 4.03 -9.58
CA ALA A 51 0.85 2.84 -10.16
C ALA A 51 0.55 1.58 -9.33
N LEU A 52 0.64 1.65 -8.00
CA LEU A 52 0.25 0.53 -7.13
C LEU A 52 -1.22 0.17 -7.28
N ALA A 53 -2.11 1.17 -7.34
CA ALA A 53 -3.55 0.93 -7.53
C ALA A 53 -3.82 0.25 -8.87
N LEU A 54 -3.16 0.69 -9.94
CA LEU A 54 -3.25 0.07 -11.26
C LEU A 54 -2.79 -1.38 -11.21
N VAL A 55 -1.59 -1.66 -10.67
CA VAL A 55 -1.08 -3.04 -10.56
C VAL A 55 -1.97 -3.91 -9.68
N HIS A 56 -2.54 -3.36 -8.61
CA HIS A 56 -3.48 -4.07 -7.75
C HIS A 56 -4.75 -4.51 -8.51
N VAL A 57 -5.29 -3.61 -9.34
CA VAL A 57 -6.44 -3.92 -10.22
C VAL A 57 -6.03 -4.94 -11.27
N SER A 58 -4.92 -4.74 -11.97
CA SER A 58 -4.41 -5.66 -12.99
C SER A 58 -4.16 -7.05 -12.42
N ALA A 59 -3.57 -7.15 -11.23
CA ALA A 59 -3.36 -8.42 -10.55
C ALA A 59 -4.69 -9.14 -10.28
N GLY A 60 -5.73 -8.40 -9.86
CA GLY A 60 -7.05 -8.99 -9.67
C GLY A 60 -7.68 -9.50 -10.96
N CYS A 61 -7.56 -8.75 -12.07
CA CYS A 61 -7.99 -9.21 -13.39
C CYS A 61 -7.24 -10.48 -13.82
N LEU A 62 -5.95 -10.57 -13.53
CA LEU A 62 -5.11 -11.75 -13.77
C LEU A 62 -5.28 -12.86 -12.73
N ARG A 63 -6.18 -12.69 -11.75
CA ARG A 63 -6.40 -13.61 -10.61
C ARG A 63 -5.15 -13.87 -9.77
N ILE A 64 -4.20 -12.94 -9.78
CA ILE A 64 -3.02 -12.92 -8.92
C ILE A 64 -3.42 -12.22 -7.61
N HIS A 65 -3.28 -12.92 -6.50
CA HIS A 65 -3.71 -12.45 -5.19
C HIS A 65 -2.69 -12.80 -4.10
N THR A 66 -2.91 -12.33 -2.88
CA THR A 66 -2.00 -12.50 -1.73
C THR A 66 -1.61 -13.95 -1.47
N ALA A 67 -2.52 -14.86 -1.78
CA ALA A 67 -2.38 -16.29 -1.52
C ALA A 67 -2.14 -17.14 -2.78
N THR A 68 -1.71 -16.53 -3.89
CA THR A 68 -1.23 -17.26 -5.07
C THR A 68 0.25 -17.60 -4.81
N PRO A 69 0.63 -18.88 -4.73
CA PRO A 69 2.01 -19.26 -4.45
C PRO A 69 2.93 -18.74 -5.56
N LEU A 70 4.12 -18.25 -5.18
CA LEU A 70 5.14 -17.61 -6.05
C LEU A 70 4.67 -16.31 -6.73
N LEU A 71 3.57 -16.32 -7.46
CA LEU A 71 3.02 -15.16 -8.16
C LEU A 71 2.60 -14.04 -7.21
N GLY A 72 2.19 -14.36 -5.98
CA GLY A 72 1.87 -13.37 -4.96
C GLY A 72 3.09 -12.49 -4.62
N PRO A 73 4.18 -13.08 -4.09
CA PRO A 73 5.41 -12.35 -3.84
C PRO A 73 6.01 -11.67 -5.08
N LEU A 74 6.07 -12.37 -6.23
CA LEU A 74 6.64 -11.83 -7.47
C LEU A 74 5.81 -10.67 -8.04
N GLY A 75 4.48 -10.81 -8.04
CA GLY A 75 3.57 -9.76 -8.50
C GLY A 75 3.65 -8.52 -7.60
N GLY A 76 3.73 -8.72 -6.28
CA GLY A 76 3.94 -7.60 -5.35
C GLY A 76 5.31 -6.92 -5.52
N LEU A 77 6.37 -7.69 -5.80
CA LEU A 77 7.71 -7.17 -6.08
C LEU A 77 7.69 -6.30 -7.34
N ALA A 78 7.11 -6.83 -8.41
CA ALA A 78 6.94 -6.11 -9.67
C ALA A 78 6.08 -4.84 -9.48
N ALA A 79 5.05 -4.89 -8.63
CA ALA A 79 4.22 -3.74 -8.30
C ALA A 79 5.04 -2.61 -7.67
N VAL A 80 5.87 -2.91 -6.68
CA VAL A 80 6.75 -1.91 -6.03
C VAL A 80 7.76 -1.37 -7.02
N ALA A 81 8.40 -2.24 -7.81
CA ALA A 81 9.39 -1.83 -8.80
C ALA A 81 8.78 -0.84 -9.82
N ALA A 82 7.63 -1.20 -10.42
CA ALA A 82 6.93 -0.34 -11.38
C ALA A 82 6.47 0.99 -10.74
N ALA A 83 5.94 0.94 -9.52
CA ALA A 83 5.52 2.14 -8.80
C ALA A 83 6.69 3.06 -8.47
N SER A 84 7.84 2.51 -8.09
CA SER A 84 9.07 3.27 -7.84
C SER A 84 9.64 3.89 -9.12
N VAL A 85 9.60 3.19 -10.25
CA VAL A 85 9.96 3.76 -11.56
C VAL A 85 9.05 4.94 -11.91
N ALA A 86 7.74 4.79 -11.74
CA ALA A 86 6.79 5.86 -11.99
C ALA A 86 7.05 7.08 -11.08
N ALA A 87 7.30 6.84 -9.79
CA ALA A 87 7.62 7.88 -8.81
C ALA A 87 8.90 8.64 -9.18
N GLY A 88 9.99 7.92 -9.50
CA GLY A 88 11.25 8.52 -9.91
C GLY A 88 11.15 9.28 -11.22
N HIS A 89 10.42 8.74 -12.21
CA HIS A 89 10.14 9.42 -13.47
C HIS A 89 9.40 10.74 -13.28
N VAL A 90 8.31 10.71 -12.52
CA VAL A 90 7.52 11.92 -12.21
C VAL A 90 8.33 12.92 -11.39
N SER A 91 9.15 12.45 -10.46
CA SER A 91 10.05 13.29 -9.67
C SER A 91 11.06 14.04 -10.57
N ARG A 92 11.73 13.35 -11.50
CA ARG A 92 12.64 13.96 -12.48
C ARG A 92 11.93 14.93 -13.41
N ALA A 93 10.76 14.58 -13.91
CA ALA A 93 9.95 15.45 -14.76
C ALA A 93 9.53 16.73 -14.03
N THR A 94 9.16 16.61 -12.74
CA THR A 94 8.79 17.74 -11.89
C THR A 94 9.99 18.66 -11.65
N LEU A 95 11.16 18.10 -11.36
CA LEU A 95 12.40 18.87 -11.21
C LEU A 95 12.77 19.60 -12.50
N ALA A 96 12.70 18.93 -13.66
CA ALA A 96 12.98 19.55 -14.96
C ALA A 96 12.00 20.69 -15.27
N ALA A 97 10.71 20.51 -14.96
CA ALA A 97 9.69 21.55 -15.12
C ALA A 97 9.93 22.75 -14.19
N LEU A 98 10.34 22.50 -12.94
CA LEU A 98 10.70 23.54 -11.98
C LEU A 98 11.92 24.34 -12.45
N GLN A 99 12.94 23.67 -12.99
CA GLN A 99 14.12 24.33 -13.55
C GLN A 99 13.75 25.19 -14.77
N ALA A 100 12.93 24.66 -15.68
CA ALA A 100 12.46 25.38 -16.86
C ALA A 100 11.60 26.60 -16.50
N ALA A 101 10.82 26.52 -15.41
CA ALA A 101 9.98 27.59 -14.89
C ALA A 101 10.72 28.56 -13.96
N GLY A 102 12.04 28.44 -13.78
CA GLY A 102 12.80 29.31 -12.88
C GLY A 102 12.38 29.21 -11.41
N GLY A 103 11.83 28.07 -10.98
CA GLY A 103 11.33 27.87 -9.62
C GLY A 103 9.89 28.33 -9.39
N ASP A 104 9.18 28.82 -10.42
CA ASP A 104 7.75 29.07 -10.34
C ASP A 104 6.97 27.74 -10.34
N VAL A 105 6.31 27.43 -9.22
CA VAL A 105 5.50 26.22 -9.03
C VAL A 105 4.33 26.18 -10.03
N GLY A 106 3.72 27.32 -10.35
CA GLY A 106 2.60 27.40 -11.29
C GLY A 106 3.01 27.15 -12.73
N GLY A 107 4.15 27.73 -13.15
CA GLY A 107 4.81 27.44 -14.42
C GLY A 107 5.22 25.98 -14.53
N ALA A 108 5.83 25.43 -13.50
CA ALA A 108 6.25 24.03 -13.46
C ALA A 108 5.07 23.06 -13.61
N ALA A 109 3.96 23.31 -12.91
CA ALA A 109 2.75 22.49 -13.03
C ALA A 109 2.19 22.47 -14.46
N ARG A 110 2.24 23.60 -15.18
CA ARG A 110 1.83 23.70 -16.59
C ARG A 110 2.80 23.02 -17.55
N ALA A 111 4.10 23.06 -17.26
CA ALA A 111 5.14 22.42 -18.08
C ALA A 111 5.29 20.92 -17.83
N LEU A 112 4.80 20.41 -16.68
CA LEU A 112 4.97 19.02 -16.27
C LEU A 112 4.54 17.98 -17.32
N PRO A 113 3.38 18.08 -17.99
CA PRO A 113 2.98 17.10 -19.00
C PRO A 113 4.00 16.95 -20.13
N HIS A 114 4.58 18.05 -20.60
CA HIS A 114 5.61 18.04 -21.63
C HIS A 114 6.88 17.31 -21.14
N HIS A 115 7.32 17.58 -19.92
CA HIS A 115 8.49 16.92 -19.34
C HIS A 115 8.25 15.45 -19.03
N LEU A 116 7.03 15.04 -18.66
CA LEU A 116 6.69 13.63 -18.44
C LEU A 116 6.87 12.78 -19.70
N LEU A 117 6.64 13.35 -20.88
CA LEU A 117 6.79 12.64 -22.15
C LEU A 117 8.26 12.52 -22.59
N HIS A 118 9.11 13.49 -22.23
CA HIS A 118 10.48 13.60 -22.78
C HIS A 118 11.60 13.24 -21.79
N SER A 119 11.32 13.13 -20.49
CA SER A 119 12.35 12.92 -19.45
C SER A 119 12.69 11.46 -19.15
N TRP A 120 12.25 10.52 -19.99
CA TRP A 120 12.50 9.10 -19.77
C TRP A 120 14.00 8.78 -19.84
N ARG A 121 14.52 8.12 -18.80
CA ARG A 121 15.92 7.69 -18.69
C ARG A 121 15.97 6.25 -18.22
N GLY A 122 16.27 5.32 -19.13
CA GLY A 122 16.26 3.88 -18.84
C GLY A 122 17.19 3.48 -17.68
N GLY A 123 18.39 4.05 -17.62
CA GLY A 123 19.34 3.77 -16.52
C GLY A 123 18.79 4.14 -15.14
N GLU A 124 18.15 5.30 -15.02
CA GLU A 124 17.53 5.73 -13.76
C GLU A 124 16.31 4.89 -13.40
N ALA A 125 15.51 4.48 -14.41
CA ALA A 125 14.40 3.56 -14.19
C ALA A 125 14.87 2.22 -13.61
N VAL A 126 16.00 1.67 -14.08
CA VAL A 126 16.57 0.44 -13.50
C VAL A 126 16.96 0.65 -12.04
N VAL A 127 17.58 1.78 -11.70
CA VAL A 127 17.94 2.09 -10.31
C VAL A 127 16.70 2.21 -9.44
N ASP A 128 15.67 2.93 -9.89
CA ASP A 128 14.41 3.10 -9.16
C ASP A 128 13.68 1.75 -8.97
N ALA A 129 13.70 0.88 -9.99
CA ALA A 129 13.11 -0.45 -9.98
C ALA A 129 13.80 -1.41 -8.99
N VAL A 130 15.08 -1.21 -8.69
CA VAL A 130 15.84 -2.00 -7.70
C VAL A 130 15.71 -1.38 -6.31
N LEU A 131 15.95 -0.07 -6.21
CA LEU A 131 15.96 0.66 -4.93
C LEU A 131 14.60 0.60 -4.23
N GLY A 132 13.50 0.77 -4.98
CA GLY A 132 12.14 0.72 -4.45
C GLY A 132 11.83 -0.56 -3.66
N PRO A 133 11.96 -1.75 -4.28
CA PRO A 133 11.82 -3.02 -3.61
C PRO A 133 12.75 -3.23 -2.42
N LEU A 134 14.02 -2.80 -2.50
CA LEU A 134 14.96 -2.91 -1.39
C LEU A 134 14.47 -2.08 -0.19
N VAL A 135 14.10 -0.81 -0.42
CA VAL A 135 13.52 0.07 0.60
C VAL A 135 12.26 -0.55 1.20
N TYR A 136 11.35 -1.05 0.36
CA TYR A 136 10.11 -1.68 0.81
C TYR A 136 10.38 -2.92 1.68
N ARG A 137 11.31 -3.80 1.26
CA ARG A 137 11.61 -5.05 1.96
C ARG A 137 12.36 -4.82 3.27
N PHE A 138 13.40 -3.99 3.25
CA PHE A 138 14.34 -3.85 4.35
C PHE A 138 13.89 -2.81 5.39
N LEU A 139 13.36 -1.67 4.96
CA LEU A 139 12.92 -0.63 5.91
C LEU A 139 11.54 -0.92 6.49
N LEU A 140 10.61 -1.42 5.66
CA LEU A 140 9.25 -1.67 6.13
C LEU A 140 9.01 -3.08 6.66
N ARG A 141 9.99 -3.99 6.46
CA ARG A 141 9.88 -5.43 6.81
C ARG A 141 8.58 -6.07 6.29
N HIS A 142 8.07 -5.57 5.17
CA HIS A 142 6.80 -6.01 4.62
C HIS A 142 6.99 -7.14 3.61
N GLU A 143 5.92 -7.92 3.43
CA GLU A 143 5.86 -8.96 2.42
C GLU A 143 5.19 -8.39 1.16
N PHE A 144 5.84 -8.54 0.02
CA PHE A 144 5.35 -8.03 -1.27
C PHE A 144 3.93 -8.49 -1.61
N ARG A 145 3.58 -9.74 -1.28
CA ARG A 145 2.25 -10.32 -1.54
C ARG A 145 1.08 -9.51 -0.98
N ARG A 146 1.33 -8.67 0.04
CA ARG A 146 0.30 -7.86 0.71
C ARG A 146 -0.15 -6.65 -0.11
N LEU A 147 0.56 -6.33 -1.18
CA LEU A 147 0.14 -5.30 -2.14
C LEU A 147 -0.91 -5.80 -3.12
N LEU A 148 -1.20 -7.10 -3.12
CA LEU A 148 -2.16 -7.73 -4.03
C LEU A 148 -3.54 -7.87 -3.39
N PRO A 149 -4.60 -8.11 -4.19
CA PRO A 149 -5.94 -8.36 -3.67
C PRO A 149 -5.96 -9.51 -2.67
N SER A 150 -6.78 -9.39 -1.62
CA SER A 150 -7.02 -10.52 -0.69
C SER A 150 -7.96 -11.53 -1.34
N HIS A 151 -7.74 -12.81 -1.08
CA HIS A 151 -8.67 -13.87 -1.47
C HIS A 151 -9.57 -14.26 -0.28
N LEU A 152 -10.89 -14.22 -0.42
CA LEU A 152 -11.83 -14.43 0.70
C LEU A 152 -11.71 -15.80 1.38
N ALA A 153 -11.26 -16.83 0.68
CA ALA A 153 -11.07 -18.17 1.27
C ALA A 153 -9.72 -18.37 1.99
N LYS A 154 -8.85 -17.36 2.01
CA LYS A 154 -7.46 -17.49 2.49
C LYS A 154 -7.10 -16.28 3.37
N PRO A 155 -6.03 -16.35 4.18
CA PRO A 155 -5.58 -15.19 4.93
C PRO A 155 -5.35 -13.98 4.01
N GLY A 156 -5.95 -12.85 4.38
CA GLY A 156 -5.87 -11.62 3.59
C GLY A 156 -4.54 -10.88 3.73
N ALA A 157 -4.35 -9.84 2.91
CA ALA A 157 -3.16 -8.99 2.87
C ALA A 157 -2.77 -8.38 4.23
N TYR A 158 -3.74 -8.19 5.13
CA TYR A 158 -3.54 -7.57 6.43
C TYR A 158 -3.56 -8.59 7.58
N GLY A 159 -3.46 -9.89 7.30
CA GLY A 159 -3.41 -10.94 8.32
C GLY A 159 -2.05 -11.06 8.99
N PHE A 160 -1.73 -10.17 9.94
CA PHE A 160 -0.45 -10.19 10.68
C PHE A 160 -0.43 -11.23 11.80
N LEU A 161 -1.47 -11.22 12.62
CA LEU A 161 -1.66 -12.13 13.74
C LEU A 161 -2.93 -12.95 13.54
N HIS A 162 -2.98 -14.09 14.20
CA HIS A 162 -4.14 -14.98 14.21
C HIS A 162 -4.32 -15.52 15.62
N VAL A 163 -5.55 -15.93 15.91
CA VAL A 163 -5.86 -16.69 17.12
C VAL A 163 -5.85 -18.17 16.73
N PRO A 164 -5.01 -19.01 17.36
CA PRO A 164 -5.02 -20.44 17.10
C PRO A 164 -6.39 -21.02 17.48
N THR A 165 -6.83 -22.04 16.75
CA THR A 165 -8.12 -22.70 16.99
C THR A 165 -7.92 -24.18 17.32
N SER A 166 -8.82 -24.74 18.13
CA SER A 166 -9.02 -26.18 18.24
C SER A 166 -9.91 -26.66 17.08
N ALA A 167 -9.65 -27.87 16.56
CA ALA A 167 -10.01 -28.29 15.21
C ALA A 167 -11.51 -28.46 14.87
N ALA A 168 -12.46 -27.98 15.68
CA ALA A 168 -13.89 -28.24 15.42
C ALA A 168 -14.90 -27.20 15.94
N GLU A 169 -14.49 -26.22 16.75
CA GLU A 169 -15.46 -25.38 17.46
C GLU A 169 -15.56 -23.97 16.89
N TYR A 170 -16.70 -23.32 17.17
CA TYR A 170 -16.82 -21.88 16.99
C TYR A 170 -15.91 -21.16 17.98
N ALA A 171 -15.46 -19.95 17.63
CA ALA A 171 -14.62 -19.17 18.52
C ALA A 171 -15.31 -18.95 19.89
N THR A 172 -14.60 -19.35 20.94
CA THR A 172 -14.94 -19.12 22.34
C THR A 172 -15.03 -17.63 22.65
N ALA A 173 -15.62 -17.26 23.79
CA ALA A 173 -15.70 -15.87 24.21
C ALA A 173 -14.30 -15.22 24.36
N ALA A 174 -13.32 -15.97 24.86
CA ALA A 174 -11.94 -15.52 24.99
C ALA A 174 -11.28 -15.27 23.63
N GLU A 175 -11.45 -16.20 22.68
CA GLU A 175 -10.91 -16.03 21.31
C GLU A 175 -11.57 -14.87 20.59
N LYS A 176 -12.89 -14.68 20.75
CA LYS A 176 -13.62 -13.50 20.24
C LYS A 176 -13.09 -12.20 20.82
N ALA A 177 -12.78 -12.15 22.11
CA ALA A 177 -12.17 -10.99 22.74
C ALA A 177 -10.78 -10.70 22.16
N GLN A 178 -9.95 -11.72 21.96
CA GLN A 178 -8.64 -11.58 21.30
C GLN A 178 -8.78 -11.06 19.86
N LEU A 179 -9.73 -11.61 19.10
CA LEU A 179 -10.02 -11.15 17.73
C LEU A 179 -10.50 -9.70 17.70
N ALA A 180 -11.27 -9.25 18.69
CA ALA A 180 -11.68 -7.85 18.82
C ALA A 180 -10.48 -6.92 19.07
N VAL A 181 -9.50 -7.35 19.88
CA VAL A 181 -8.24 -6.61 20.07
C VAL A 181 -7.44 -6.55 18.76
N LEU A 182 -7.29 -7.68 18.06
CA LEU A 182 -6.61 -7.72 16.76
C LEU A 182 -7.30 -6.82 15.73
N PHE A 183 -8.63 -6.88 15.64
CA PHE A 183 -9.43 -6.04 14.75
C PHE A 183 -9.32 -4.56 15.11
N GLY A 184 -9.33 -4.20 16.40
CA GLY A 184 -9.14 -2.82 16.84
C GLY A 184 -7.78 -2.25 16.39
N ARG A 185 -6.73 -3.06 16.48
CA ARG A 185 -5.36 -2.66 16.11
C ARG A 185 -5.13 -2.63 14.59
N ASP A 186 -5.49 -3.69 13.89
CA ASP A 186 -5.09 -3.91 12.49
C ASP A 186 -6.25 -3.72 11.50
N GLY A 187 -7.50 -3.78 11.99
CA GLY A 187 -8.70 -3.79 11.18
C GLY A 187 -9.01 -5.17 10.61
N CYS A 188 -9.92 -5.22 9.64
CA CYS A 188 -10.22 -6.45 8.90
C CYS A 188 -8.99 -6.94 8.15
N HIS A 189 -8.59 -8.18 8.37
CA HIS A 189 -7.41 -8.76 7.72
C HIS A 189 -7.56 -8.96 6.20
N HIS A 190 -8.79 -8.86 5.66
CA HIS A 190 -9.09 -8.96 4.23
C HIS A 190 -9.09 -7.62 3.51
N CYS A 191 -10.02 -6.72 3.85
CA CYS A 191 -10.18 -5.41 3.20
C CYS A 191 -9.53 -4.24 3.97
N GLY A 192 -9.02 -4.53 5.16
CA GLY A 192 -8.51 -3.56 6.11
C GLY A 192 -9.60 -2.97 7.02
N THR A 193 -10.84 -2.74 6.59
CA THR A 193 -11.82 -1.88 7.31
C THR A 193 -11.90 -2.06 8.84
N TRP A 194 -12.08 -0.96 9.58
CA TRP A 194 -12.41 -0.97 11.02
C TRP A 194 -13.93 -0.90 11.29
N ARG A 195 -14.73 -0.93 10.22
CA ARG A 195 -16.19 -0.86 10.31
C ARG A 195 -16.80 -2.26 10.38
N ASN A 196 -18.05 -2.31 10.80
CA ASN A 196 -18.90 -3.50 10.75
C ASN A 196 -18.49 -4.65 11.69
N GLY A 197 -17.76 -4.34 12.77
CA GLY A 197 -17.38 -5.29 13.82
C GLY A 197 -16.48 -6.44 13.35
N VAL A 198 -16.09 -7.31 14.28
CA VAL A 198 -15.29 -8.51 14.00
C VAL A 198 -16.14 -9.77 14.11
N ILE A 199 -15.90 -10.74 13.23
CA ILE A 199 -16.37 -12.13 13.35
C ILE A 199 -15.14 -13.04 13.53
N GLY A 200 -15.25 -14.03 14.40
CA GLY A 200 -14.29 -15.13 14.52
C GLY A 200 -14.72 -16.33 13.71
N ASP A 201 -14.47 -16.30 12.41
CA ASP A 201 -14.68 -17.43 11.51
C ASP A 201 -13.34 -18.08 11.14
N HIS A 202 -13.40 -19.36 10.79
CA HIS A 202 -12.25 -20.17 10.43
C HIS A 202 -11.69 -19.74 9.07
N MET A 203 -10.38 -19.53 9.02
CA MET A 203 -9.64 -19.32 7.78
C MET A 203 -8.52 -20.36 7.66
N PRO A 204 -8.47 -21.16 6.58
CA PRO A 204 -9.51 -21.28 5.54
C PRO A 204 -10.83 -21.85 6.12
N PRO A 205 -11.97 -21.63 5.43
CA PRO A 205 -13.22 -22.30 5.77
C PRO A 205 -13.04 -23.83 5.78
N TYR A 206 -13.72 -24.52 6.69
CA TYR A 206 -13.60 -25.98 6.84
C TYR A 206 -13.82 -26.75 5.54
N LYS A 207 -14.83 -26.35 4.75
CA LYS A 207 -15.09 -26.93 3.43
C LYS A 207 -13.87 -26.83 2.50
N VAL A 208 -13.18 -25.68 2.49
CA VAL A 208 -11.98 -25.46 1.66
C VAL A 208 -10.83 -26.34 2.13
N VAL A 209 -10.64 -26.48 3.44
CA VAL A 209 -9.60 -27.36 3.98
C VAL A 209 -9.88 -28.81 3.61
N ARG A 210 -11.11 -29.28 3.81
CA ARG A 210 -11.53 -30.64 3.47
C ARG A 210 -11.36 -30.92 1.97
N ASP A 211 -11.83 -30.02 1.12
CA ASP A 211 -11.73 -30.18 -0.35
C ASP A 211 -10.25 -30.15 -0.80
N ALA A 212 -9.41 -29.33 -0.17
CA ALA A 212 -7.97 -29.30 -0.46
C ALA A 212 -7.24 -30.56 0.02
N VAL A 213 -7.62 -31.14 1.17
CA VAL A 213 -7.09 -32.43 1.64
C VAL A 213 -7.50 -33.56 0.70
N ALA A 214 -8.77 -33.62 0.29
CA ALA A 214 -9.26 -34.61 -0.66
C ALA A 214 -8.55 -34.50 -2.02
N ALA A 215 -8.40 -33.28 -2.57
CA ALA A 215 -7.64 -33.06 -3.80
C ALA A 215 -6.17 -33.49 -3.67
N ARG A 216 -5.58 -33.25 -2.49
CA ARG A 216 -4.21 -33.65 -2.14
C ARG A 216 -4.02 -35.16 -2.04
N GLU A 217 -5.05 -35.89 -1.64
CA GLU A 217 -5.06 -37.36 -1.58
C GLU A 217 -5.30 -37.97 -2.97
N ALA A 218 -6.11 -37.29 -3.81
CA ALA A 218 -6.36 -37.68 -5.19
C ALA A 218 -5.20 -37.38 -6.16
N ALA A 219 -4.28 -36.49 -5.79
CA ALA A 219 -3.15 -36.09 -6.65
C ALA A 219 -2.19 -37.27 -6.94
N GLY A 220 -2.02 -37.59 -8.23
CA GLY A 220 -1.13 -38.66 -8.72
C GLY A 220 0.04 -38.14 -9.56
N GLY A 221 0.99 -39.02 -9.89
CA GLY A 221 2.06 -38.77 -10.85
C GLY A 221 2.94 -37.54 -10.53
N PHE A 222 3.06 -36.62 -11.49
CA PHE A 222 3.94 -35.46 -11.42
C PHE A 222 3.56 -34.45 -10.34
N GLU A 223 2.26 -34.27 -10.05
CA GLU A 223 1.81 -33.34 -8.99
C GLU A 223 2.28 -33.78 -7.60
N LYS A 224 2.23 -35.10 -7.35
CA LYS A 224 2.76 -35.69 -6.13
C LYS A 224 4.27 -35.44 -6.00
N LEU A 225 5.01 -35.55 -7.11
CA LEU A 225 6.45 -35.29 -7.14
C LEU A 225 6.78 -33.82 -6.91
N LEU A 226 6.07 -32.89 -7.57
CA LEU A 226 6.21 -31.45 -7.34
C LEU A 226 5.93 -31.09 -5.88
N ARG A 227 4.93 -31.73 -5.28
CA ARG A 227 4.58 -31.51 -3.88
C ARG A 227 5.63 -32.07 -2.93
N GLN A 228 6.15 -33.27 -3.17
CA GLN A 228 7.25 -33.84 -2.40
C GLN A 228 8.50 -32.95 -2.50
N ALA A 229 8.79 -32.40 -3.68
CA ALA A 229 9.87 -31.44 -3.87
C ALA A 229 9.59 -30.15 -3.08
N ALA A 230 8.37 -29.61 -3.13
CA ALA A 230 7.99 -28.43 -2.33
C ALA A 230 8.14 -28.68 -0.82
N ASP A 231 7.65 -29.82 -0.33
CA ASP A 231 7.77 -30.21 1.09
C ASP A 231 9.24 -30.41 1.49
N ALA A 232 10.07 -31.02 0.64
CA ALA A 232 11.51 -31.18 0.86
C ALA A 232 12.27 -29.84 0.89
N LEU A 233 11.82 -28.86 0.10
CA LEU A 233 12.33 -27.49 0.12
C LEU A 233 11.77 -26.66 1.31
N GLY A 234 10.99 -27.27 2.20
CA GLY A 234 10.36 -26.58 3.32
C GLY A 234 9.26 -25.61 2.90
N LEU A 235 8.77 -25.70 1.65
CA LEU A 235 7.64 -24.94 1.13
C LEU A 235 6.30 -25.57 1.56
N LYS A 236 6.26 -26.13 2.78
CA LYS A 236 5.05 -26.72 3.36
C LYS A 236 3.95 -25.68 3.33
N ASP A 237 2.86 -26.05 2.67
CA ASP A 237 1.70 -25.19 2.57
C ASP A 237 0.92 -25.22 3.90
N ASN A 238 1.41 -24.41 4.83
CA ASN A 238 0.76 -24.12 6.11
C ASN A 238 -0.58 -23.39 5.95
N SER A 239 -1.00 -23.05 4.73
CA SER A 239 -2.27 -22.36 4.49
C SER A 239 -3.49 -23.22 4.80
N LEU A 240 -3.34 -24.54 4.96
CA LEU A 240 -4.43 -25.42 5.40
C LEU A 240 -4.63 -25.46 6.92
N LYS A 241 -3.74 -24.86 7.70
CA LYS A 241 -3.95 -24.75 9.15
C LYS A 241 -5.12 -23.79 9.37
N GLN A 242 -6.24 -24.33 9.85
CA GLN A 242 -7.36 -23.50 10.29
C GLN A 242 -6.91 -22.66 11.48
N VAL A 243 -7.19 -21.37 11.41
CA VAL A 243 -6.97 -20.39 12.48
C VAL A 243 -8.04 -19.31 12.36
N TYR A 244 -8.26 -18.54 13.43
CA TYR A 244 -9.13 -17.38 13.35
C TYR A 244 -8.34 -16.13 12.97
N TYR A 245 -8.83 -15.39 11.97
CA TYR A 245 -8.36 -14.05 11.66
C TYR A 245 -9.45 -13.03 11.91
N ALA A 246 -9.06 -11.81 12.30
CA ALA A 246 -9.97 -10.70 12.42
C ALA A 246 -10.59 -10.37 11.05
N GLN A 247 -11.88 -10.64 10.87
CA GLN A 247 -12.59 -10.36 9.62
C GLN A 247 -13.84 -9.52 9.91
N CYS A 248 -14.14 -8.53 9.07
CA CYS A 248 -15.38 -7.76 9.20
C CYS A 248 -16.60 -8.56 8.72
N ARG A 249 -17.79 -8.21 9.22
CA ARG A 249 -19.07 -8.84 8.84
C ARG A 249 -19.30 -8.88 7.33
N ASP A 250 -18.96 -7.83 6.60
CA ASP A 250 -19.15 -7.79 5.14
C ASP A 250 -18.27 -8.80 4.40
N CYS A 251 -16.98 -8.90 4.80
CA CYS A 251 -16.06 -9.85 4.17
C CYS A 251 -16.47 -11.28 4.50
N SER A 252 -16.89 -11.54 5.74
CA SER A 252 -17.43 -12.85 6.15
C SER A 252 -18.71 -13.19 5.38
N GLY A 253 -19.64 -12.24 5.21
CA GLY A 253 -20.86 -12.44 4.42
C GLY A 253 -20.57 -12.79 2.96
N ARG A 254 -19.62 -12.08 2.32
CA ARG A 254 -19.17 -12.39 0.95
C ARG A 254 -18.49 -13.75 0.86
N GLN A 255 -17.68 -14.10 1.86
CA GLN A 255 -17.06 -15.42 1.94
C GLN A 255 -18.10 -16.53 2.05
N ALA A 256 -19.11 -16.36 2.92
CA ALA A 256 -20.20 -17.32 3.07
C ALA A 256 -20.98 -17.49 1.76
N GLN A 257 -21.27 -16.39 1.05
CA GLN A 257 -21.92 -16.44 -0.27
C GLN A 257 -21.04 -17.20 -1.29
N LEU A 258 -19.73 -16.94 -1.31
CA LEU A 258 -18.77 -17.67 -2.15
C LEU A 258 -18.79 -19.18 -1.86
N MET A 259 -18.86 -19.58 -0.59
CA MET A 259 -18.88 -20.99 -0.20
C MET A 259 -20.18 -21.71 -0.58
N ARG A 260 -21.32 -21.01 -0.54
CA ARG A 260 -22.64 -21.53 -0.91
C ARG A 260 -22.76 -21.75 -2.42
N ASN A 261 -22.31 -20.80 -3.22
CA ASN A 261 -22.44 -20.86 -4.68
C ASN A 261 -21.46 -21.87 -5.33
N GLY A 262 -20.63 -22.53 -4.52
CA GLY A 262 -19.38 -23.12 -4.99
C GLY A 262 -18.44 -22.01 -5.47
N THR A 263 -17.14 -22.24 -5.45
CA THR A 263 -16.16 -21.33 -6.06
C THR A 263 -16.42 -21.07 -7.57
N ARG A 264 -17.43 -21.74 -8.14
CA ARG A 264 -18.08 -21.53 -9.44
C ARG A 264 -19.00 -20.32 -9.50
N ALA A 265 -18.85 -19.31 -8.63
CA ALA A 265 -19.54 -18.04 -8.82
C ALA A 265 -19.05 -17.41 -10.13
N THR A 266 -19.80 -17.75 -11.18
CA THR A 266 -19.92 -17.09 -12.46
C THR A 266 -19.72 -15.60 -12.28
N ILE A 267 -18.83 -15.09 -13.12
CA ILE A 267 -18.66 -13.69 -13.46
C ILE A 267 -20.02 -12.98 -13.27
N LEU A 268 -20.11 -12.11 -12.25
CA LEU A 268 -21.34 -11.33 -12.03
C LEU A 268 -21.68 -10.58 -13.32
N PRO A 269 -22.96 -10.35 -13.65
CA PRO A 269 -23.35 -9.51 -14.79
C PRO A 269 -22.78 -8.11 -14.53
N GLY A 270 -21.77 -7.70 -15.32
CA GLY A 270 -20.91 -6.54 -15.03
C GLY A 270 -19.39 -6.87 -15.01
N GLY A 271 -19.04 -8.15 -14.93
CA GLY A 271 -18.05 -8.78 -15.81
C GLY A 271 -16.58 -8.89 -15.36
N LEU A 272 -16.00 -7.85 -14.78
CA LEU A 272 -14.52 -7.75 -14.81
C LEU A 272 -13.80 -8.17 -13.53
N TRP A 273 -14.46 -8.12 -12.37
CA TRP A 273 -13.80 -8.40 -11.08
C TRP A 273 -14.18 -9.77 -10.51
N PRO A 274 -13.21 -10.64 -10.15
CA PRO A 274 -13.53 -11.93 -9.55
C PRO A 274 -14.18 -11.74 -8.15
N PRO A 275 -15.35 -12.33 -7.88
CA PRO A 275 -16.09 -12.13 -6.62
C PRO A 275 -15.34 -12.62 -5.37
N GLN A 276 -14.37 -13.54 -5.54
CA GLN A 276 -13.50 -14.05 -4.49
C GLN A 276 -12.41 -13.05 -4.06
N LEU A 277 -12.18 -11.99 -4.83
CA LEU A 277 -11.11 -11.02 -4.57
C LEU A 277 -11.66 -9.77 -3.91
N VAL A 278 -10.96 -9.33 -2.86
CA VAL A 278 -11.25 -8.10 -2.15
C VAL A 278 -10.22 -7.05 -2.55
N LEU A 279 -10.70 -6.00 -3.21
CA LEU A 279 -9.95 -4.77 -3.45
C LEU A 279 -9.69 -4.06 -2.12
N HIS A 280 -8.46 -3.61 -1.94
CA HIS A 280 -8.11 -2.76 -0.80
C HIS A 280 -8.48 -1.32 -1.10
N ALA A 281 -9.05 -0.62 -0.13
CA ALA A 281 -9.19 0.83 -0.25
C ALA A 281 -7.78 1.46 -0.36
N PRO A 282 -7.49 2.30 -1.38
CA PRO A 282 -6.18 2.93 -1.57
C PRO A 282 -5.69 3.70 -0.35
N ARG A 283 -6.62 4.23 0.46
CA ARG A 283 -6.33 4.91 1.75
C ARG A 283 -5.42 4.11 2.68
N ARG A 284 -5.39 2.77 2.59
CA ARG A 284 -4.51 1.92 3.40
C ARG A 284 -3.15 1.63 2.77
N LEU A 285 -3.09 1.67 1.45
CA LEU A 285 -1.83 1.73 0.73
C LEU A 285 -1.15 3.11 0.90
N LEU A 286 -1.85 4.12 1.42
CA LEU A 286 -1.28 5.45 1.66
C LEU A 286 -0.74 5.66 3.08
N GLY A 287 -1.19 4.90 4.08
CA GLY A 287 -0.84 5.15 5.48
C GLY A 287 0.46 4.51 5.99
N ARG A 288 1.06 3.57 5.24
CA ARG A 288 2.23 2.78 5.71
C ARG A 288 3.36 2.56 4.68
N PRO A 289 3.12 2.53 3.35
CA PRO A 289 4.20 2.42 2.36
C PRO A 289 4.47 3.74 1.62
N THR A 290 4.40 4.90 2.30
CA THR A 290 4.84 6.18 1.72
C THR A 290 6.36 6.33 1.72
N LEU A 291 7.11 5.55 2.50
CA LEU A 291 8.57 5.66 2.52
C LEU A 291 9.23 5.38 1.15
N PRO A 292 8.88 4.32 0.40
CA PRO A 292 9.44 4.11 -0.94
C PRO A 292 9.30 5.32 -1.88
N PRO A 293 8.11 5.93 -2.10
CA PRO A 293 8.03 7.11 -2.95
C PRO A 293 8.71 8.35 -2.39
N LEU A 294 8.76 8.51 -1.07
CA LEU A 294 9.51 9.60 -0.43
C LEU A 294 11.01 9.45 -0.71
N LEU A 295 11.59 8.25 -0.54
CA LEU A 295 13.02 8.01 -0.73
C LEU A 295 13.44 8.03 -2.21
N VAL A 296 12.68 7.36 -3.06
CA VAL A 296 12.94 7.34 -4.51
C VAL A 296 12.73 8.74 -5.10
N GLY A 297 11.67 9.43 -4.69
CA GLY A 297 11.38 10.79 -5.15
C GLY A 297 12.42 11.81 -4.69
N SER A 298 12.77 11.79 -3.40
CA SER A 298 13.71 12.76 -2.80
C SER A 298 15.13 12.63 -3.31
N ARG A 299 15.57 11.44 -3.76
CA ARG A 299 16.90 11.23 -4.34
C ARG A 299 17.24 12.27 -5.41
N TYR A 300 16.31 12.57 -6.32
CA TYR A 300 16.54 13.53 -7.40
C TYR A 300 16.60 14.98 -6.92
N TYR A 301 15.81 15.32 -5.90
CA TYR A 301 15.89 16.64 -5.27
C TYR A 301 17.22 16.83 -4.55
N VAL A 302 17.64 15.85 -3.75
CA VAL A 302 18.91 15.89 -3.01
C VAL A 302 20.09 15.98 -3.97
N ASP A 303 20.11 15.18 -5.04
CA ASP A 303 21.16 15.22 -6.05
C ASP A 303 21.26 16.62 -6.69
N ALA A 304 20.13 17.21 -7.07
CA ALA A 304 20.08 18.57 -7.62
C ALA A 304 20.57 19.63 -6.62
N ALA A 305 20.18 19.52 -5.34
CA ALA A 305 20.61 20.43 -4.29
C ALA A 305 22.11 20.33 -4.03
N VAL A 306 22.67 19.12 -4.01
CA VAL A 306 24.12 18.88 -3.84
C VAL A 306 24.91 19.46 -5.02
N MET A 307 24.44 19.26 -6.26
CA MET A 307 25.08 19.84 -7.44
C MET A 307 25.03 21.38 -7.43
N ALA A 308 23.90 21.97 -7.03
CA ALA A 308 23.78 23.43 -6.90
C ALA A 308 24.73 23.99 -5.84
N ALA A 309 24.84 23.33 -4.69
CA ALA A 309 25.78 23.72 -3.63
C ALA A 309 27.25 23.60 -4.09
N ALA A 310 27.59 22.53 -4.81
CA ALA A 310 28.93 22.35 -5.36
C ALA A 310 29.28 23.43 -6.41
N ALA A 311 28.34 23.79 -7.28
CA ALA A 311 28.52 24.87 -8.25
C ALA A 311 28.74 26.23 -7.56
N ALA A 312 27.99 26.52 -6.49
CA ALA A 312 28.17 27.73 -5.69
C ALA A 312 29.54 27.78 -4.98
N ALA A 313 30.05 26.62 -4.51
CA ALA A 313 31.35 26.52 -3.87
C ALA A 313 32.52 26.64 -4.87
N GLY A 314 32.39 26.04 -6.06
CA GLY A 314 33.42 26.03 -7.10
C GLY A 314 33.67 27.39 -7.79
N GLY A 315 32.77 28.36 -7.61
CA GLY A 315 32.93 29.74 -8.09
C GLY A 315 34.02 30.53 -7.37
N ARG A 316 34.47 30.06 -6.18
CA ARG A 316 35.69 30.59 -5.55
C ARG A 316 36.89 29.85 -6.13
N ARG A 317 37.37 30.30 -7.30
CA ARG A 317 38.73 29.97 -7.73
C ARG A 317 39.67 30.39 -6.59
N PRO A 318 40.38 29.45 -5.92
CA PRO A 318 41.46 29.84 -5.03
C PRO A 318 42.42 30.67 -5.88
N GLY A 319 42.70 31.88 -5.41
CA GLY A 319 43.32 32.95 -6.20
C GLY A 319 44.39 32.41 -7.14
N SER A 320 44.22 32.69 -8.43
CA SER A 320 45.36 32.91 -9.29
C SER A 320 46.14 34.05 -8.64
N GLY A 321 47.08 33.69 -7.76
CA GLY A 321 48.07 34.60 -7.25
C GLY A 321 48.71 35.23 -8.48
N SER A 322 48.40 36.51 -8.68
CA SER A 322 49.07 37.40 -9.60
C SER A 322 50.52 37.51 -9.10
N GLY A 323 51.33 36.51 -9.45
CA GLY A 323 52.77 36.60 -9.43
C GLY A 323 53.15 37.58 -10.52
N SER A 324 53.18 38.87 -10.17
CA SER A 324 53.91 39.90 -10.91
C SER A 324 55.40 39.57 -10.86
N GLY A 325 55.84 38.68 -11.74
CA GLY A 325 57.25 38.44 -12.03
C GLY A 325 57.65 39.29 -13.23
N SER A 326 58.22 40.47 -12.99
CA SER A 326 58.93 41.25 -13.99
C SER A 326 60.29 40.61 -14.29
N SER A 327 60.53 40.26 -15.55
CA SER A 327 61.83 40.18 -16.25
C SER A 327 61.53 39.43 -17.56
N GLY A 328 61.92 39.84 -18.75
CA GLY A 328 62.94 40.77 -19.19
C GLY A 328 63.60 40.12 -20.40
N GLY A 329 63.41 40.71 -21.58
CA GLY A 329 64.30 40.56 -22.75
C GLY A 329 64.22 39.25 -23.57
N GLY A 330 64.31 39.42 -24.89
CA GLY A 330 64.76 38.38 -25.81
C GLY A 330 63.83 38.13 -26.98
N GLY A 331 64.13 38.79 -28.11
CA GLY A 331 63.47 38.54 -29.39
C GLY A 331 63.81 37.16 -29.99
N GLY A 332 63.04 36.79 -31.01
CA GLY A 332 63.30 35.59 -31.79
C GLY A 332 62.07 35.16 -32.57
N ALA A 333 61.92 35.69 -33.79
CA ALA A 333 61.01 35.16 -34.77
C ALA A 333 61.48 33.78 -35.23
N VAL A 334 60.63 32.75 -35.14
CA VAL A 334 60.73 31.55 -35.98
C VAL A 334 59.32 31.01 -36.25
N ALA A 335 58.97 30.97 -37.54
CA ALA A 335 57.85 30.24 -38.09
C ALA A 335 58.10 28.73 -38.02
N GLY A 336 57.07 27.91 -37.78
CA GLY A 336 57.24 26.48 -37.98
C GLY A 336 56.19 25.58 -37.34
N GLU A 337 55.41 24.97 -38.22
CA GLU A 337 54.95 23.58 -38.16
C GLU A 337 53.70 23.14 -37.39
N ARG A 338 52.94 22.37 -38.18
CA ARG A 338 51.81 21.50 -37.85
C ARG A 338 52.27 20.31 -37.01
N GLY A 339 51.49 19.99 -36.00
CA GLY A 339 51.37 18.66 -35.40
C GLY A 339 50.12 18.68 -34.52
N GLY A 340 49.08 17.87 -34.74
CA GLY A 340 49.15 16.42 -34.81
C GLY A 340 49.12 15.82 -33.39
N GLY A 341 48.17 16.23 -32.53
CA GLY A 341 48.10 15.81 -31.12
C GLY A 341 46.80 15.09 -30.78
N LYS A 342 46.82 13.76 -30.86
CA LYS A 342 45.78 12.84 -30.42
C LYS A 342 45.86 12.75 -28.88
N GLY A 343 44.95 13.43 -28.17
CA GLY A 343 44.92 13.48 -26.70
C GLY A 343 43.87 12.54 -26.11
N ASP A 344 44.32 11.37 -25.70
CA ASP A 344 43.54 10.35 -24.98
C ASP A 344 43.40 10.79 -23.51
N GLY A 345 42.19 11.23 -23.14
CA GLY A 345 41.88 11.82 -21.83
C GLY A 345 41.05 10.91 -20.95
N GLY A 346 41.63 9.80 -20.50
CA GLY A 346 41.03 8.87 -19.55
C GLY A 346 40.71 9.51 -18.20
N ARG A 347 39.47 9.95 -18.02
CA ARG A 347 38.94 10.49 -16.76
C ARG A 347 38.59 9.33 -15.82
N LYS A 348 39.60 8.81 -15.10
CA LYS A 348 39.39 7.85 -14.00
C LYS A 348 38.55 8.51 -12.90
N GLY A 349 37.31 8.04 -12.75
CA GLY A 349 36.42 8.40 -11.66
C GLY A 349 37.02 7.98 -10.32
N LYS A 350 37.39 8.96 -9.50
CA LYS A 350 37.78 8.75 -8.10
C LYS A 350 36.56 8.99 -7.21
N GLY A 351 36.19 7.94 -6.48
CA GLY A 351 35.83 8.02 -5.06
C GLY A 351 34.47 8.62 -4.70
N TRP A 352 33.45 7.76 -4.68
CA TRP A 352 32.33 7.92 -3.75
C TRP A 352 32.80 7.53 -2.35
N GLY A 353 33.42 8.46 -1.63
CA GLY A 353 33.84 8.24 -0.26
C GLY A 353 33.89 9.58 0.45
N ILE A 354 33.26 9.66 1.62
CA ILE A 354 33.02 10.84 2.45
C ILE A 354 31.63 11.48 2.19
N PHE A 355 30.59 10.73 2.56
CA PHE A 355 29.31 11.30 2.94
C PHE A 355 29.47 11.92 4.34
N ARG A 356 29.41 13.25 4.42
CA ARG A 356 29.54 14.02 5.67
C ARG A 356 28.26 13.91 6.50
N GLN A 357 28.43 13.78 7.82
CA GLN A 357 27.38 13.63 8.83
C GLN A 357 26.37 14.81 8.87
N GLU A 358 26.74 15.98 8.34
CA GLU A 358 25.91 17.19 8.31
C GLU A 358 24.69 17.07 7.37
N GLY A 359 24.75 16.22 6.34
CA GLY A 359 23.63 16.00 5.41
C GLY A 359 22.46 15.21 6.02
N LEU A 360 22.70 14.44 7.07
CA LEU A 360 21.66 13.61 7.72
C LEU A 360 20.71 14.45 8.60
N GLY A 361 21.20 15.58 9.16
CA GLY A 361 20.39 16.47 9.99
C GLY A 361 19.28 17.18 9.19
N ALA A 362 19.65 17.79 8.07
CA ALA A 362 18.69 18.43 7.15
C ALA A 362 17.68 17.43 6.56
N TRP A 363 18.09 16.16 6.41
CA TRP A 363 17.23 15.09 5.92
C TRP A 363 16.17 14.67 6.96
N GLY A 364 16.54 14.64 8.25
CA GLY A 364 15.62 14.36 9.35
C GLY A 364 14.52 15.42 9.50
N GLU A 365 14.87 16.69 9.36
CA GLU A 365 13.93 17.82 9.48
C GLU A 365 12.90 17.87 8.34
N ALA A 366 13.33 17.63 7.10
CA ALA A 366 12.44 17.61 5.93
C ALA A 366 11.43 16.44 5.99
N VAL A 367 11.87 15.27 6.46
CA VAL A 367 11.00 14.09 6.64
C VAL A 367 10.00 14.32 7.79
N ALA A 368 10.42 14.95 8.88
CA ALA A 368 9.54 15.31 9.99
C ALA A 368 8.46 16.32 9.59
N ALA A 369 8.81 17.35 8.80
CA ALA A 369 7.86 18.34 8.30
C ALA A 369 6.82 17.71 7.35
N ALA A 370 7.24 16.80 6.47
CA ALA A 370 6.34 16.08 5.57
C ALA A 370 5.38 15.13 6.33
N ALA A 371 5.86 14.46 7.38
CA ALA A 371 5.04 13.61 8.25
C ALA A 371 4.00 14.42 9.05
N ALA A 372 4.38 15.60 9.53
CA ALA A 372 3.48 16.51 10.25
C ALA A 372 2.35 17.04 9.35
N ALA A 373 2.63 17.38 8.09
CA ALA A 373 1.61 17.79 7.13
C ALA A 373 0.59 16.68 6.81
N GLY A 374 1.02 15.41 6.80
CA GLY A 374 0.13 14.26 6.61
C GLY A 374 -0.80 13.97 7.80
N ALA A 375 -0.37 14.29 9.03
CA ALA A 375 -1.14 14.03 10.25
C ALA A 375 -2.37 14.95 10.39
N VAL A 376 -2.33 16.16 9.81
CA VAL A 376 -3.43 17.14 9.85
C VAL A 376 -4.68 16.67 9.08
N VAL A 377 -4.55 15.68 8.19
CA VAL A 377 -5.65 15.12 7.39
C VAL A 377 -6.36 13.94 8.09
N ALA A 378 -5.79 13.39 9.17
CA ALA A 378 -6.41 12.33 9.97
C ALA A 378 -7.32 12.92 11.05
N GLY A 379 -8.63 12.71 10.91
CA GLY A 379 -9.69 13.36 11.68
C GLY A 379 -9.64 13.24 13.21
N ARG A 380 -10.44 14.11 13.85
CA ARG A 380 -10.48 14.35 15.30
C ARG A 380 -10.89 13.11 16.12
N PRO A 381 -10.11 12.70 17.14
CA PRO A 381 -10.37 11.50 17.95
C PRO A 381 -11.66 11.53 18.78
N GLY A 382 -12.22 12.72 19.05
CA GLY A 382 -13.44 12.87 19.88
C GLY A 382 -14.71 12.24 19.27
N GLN A 383 -14.81 12.16 17.94
CA GLN A 383 -16.02 11.63 17.30
C GLN A 383 -16.11 10.10 17.38
N GLN A 384 -14.96 9.42 17.47
CA GLN A 384 -14.90 7.95 17.55
C GLN A 384 -15.23 7.44 18.96
N GLN A 385 -14.85 8.21 19.99
CA GLN A 385 -15.14 7.87 21.39
C GLN A 385 -16.63 8.02 21.72
N GLN A 386 -17.29 9.05 21.18
CA GLN A 386 -18.74 9.25 21.36
C GLN A 386 -19.56 8.13 20.68
N GLN A 387 -19.10 7.64 19.52
CA GLN A 387 -19.76 6.55 18.80
C GLN A 387 -19.61 5.19 19.51
N GLN A 388 -18.48 4.95 20.20
CA GLN A 388 -18.29 3.77 21.03
C GLN A 388 -19.19 3.77 22.28
N GLN A 389 -19.37 4.91 22.95
CA GLN A 389 -20.27 5.00 24.11
C GLN A 389 -21.73 4.72 23.74
N GLN A 390 -22.21 5.21 22.60
CA GLN A 390 -23.58 4.91 22.14
C GLN A 390 -23.80 3.42 21.84
N GLN A 391 -22.80 2.73 21.26
CA GLN A 391 -22.92 1.29 21.00
C GLN A 391 -22.95 0.45 22.30
N GLN A 392 -22.20 0.84 23.33
CA GLN A 392 -22.24 0.15 24.63
C GLN A 392 -23.61 0.30 25.32
N GLN A 393 -24.21 1.49 25.27
CA GLN A 393 -25.55 1.71 25.85
C GLN A 393 -26.64 0.88 25.14
N GLN A 394 -26.58 0.77 23.80
CA GLN A 394 -27.54 -0.06 23.07
C GLN A 394 -27.41 -1.56 23.41
N GLN A 395 -26.19 -2.07 23.61
CA GLN A 395 -26.00 -3.47 24.00
C GLN A 395 -26.54 -3.76 25.41
N GLN A 396 -26.38 -2.83 26.35
CA GLN A 396 -26.95 -2.96 27.70
C GLN A 396 -28.48 -3.00 27.67
N GLN A 397 -29.12 -2.17 26.83
CA GLN A 397 -30.58 -2.18 26.69
C GLN A 397 -31.10 -3.49 26.09
N GLN A 398 -30.41 -4.08 25.13
CA GLN A 398 -30.81 -5.37 24.55
C GLN A 398 -30.69 -6.52 25.57
N GLN A 399 -29.66 -6.51 26.42
CA GLN A 399 -29.52 -7.53 27.47
C GLN A 399 -30.62 -7.42 28.53
N GLN A 400 -31.05 -6.21 28.88
CA GLN A 400 -32.17 -5.99 29.79
C GLN A 400 -33.51 -6.47 29.21
N GLN A 401 -33.77 -6.24 27.92
CA GLN A 401 -35.00 -6.71 27.27
C GLN A 401 -35.09 -8.25 27.19
N VAL A 402 -33.97 -8.93 26.91
CA VAL A 402 -33.93 -10.40 26.90
C VAL A 402 -34.17 -10.98 28.30
N HIS A 403 -33.66 -10.32 29.35
CA HIS A 403 -33.86 -10.77 30.72
C HIS A 403 -35.31 -10.61 31.20
N VAL A 404 -36.00 -9.54 30.79
CA VAL A 404 -37.43 -9.32 31.13
C VAL A 404 -38.33 -10.35 30.44
N LEU A 405 -38.10 -10.63 29.16
CA LEU A 405 -38.90 -11.62 28.41
C LEU A 405 -38.62 -13.08 28.83
N GLY A 406 -37.44 -13.35 29.40
CA GLY A 406 -37.09 -14.68 29.92
C GLY A 406 -37.72 -15.03 31.28
N SER A 407 -38.08 -14.02 32.09
CA SER A 407 -38.66 -14.23 33.42
C SER A 407 -40.17 -14.49 33.42
N GLU A 408 -40.90 -14.11 32.37
CA GLU A 408 -42.37 -14.25 32.33
C GLU A 408 -42.84 -15.64 31.83
N GLY A 409 -41.94 -16.49 31.30
CA GLY A 409 -42.29 -17.77 30.67
C GLY A 409 -42.22 -19.04 31.55
N ARG A 410 -41.88 -18.95 32.84
CA ARG A 410 -41.67 -20.13 33.72
C ARG A 410 -42.71 -20.32 34.83
N GLY A 411 -43.92 -19.81 34.63
CA GLY A 411 -44.94 -19.75 35.68
C GLY A 411 -46.27 -20.43 35.37
N ALA A 412 -46.35 -21.55 34.64
CA ALA A 412 -47.56 -22.41 34.62
C ALA A 412 -47.36 -23.71 33.83
N ALA A 413 -46.93 -24.80 34.48
CA ALA A 413 -47.28 -26.16 34.06
C ALA A 413 -46.90 -27.13 35.20
N GLY A 414 -47.84 -27.32 36.12
CA GLY A 414 -47.80 -28.45 37.05
C GLY A 414 -48.56 -29.65 36.48
N GLY A 415 -48.06 -30.83 36.80
CA GLY A 415 -48.87 -32.03 37.08
C GLY A 415 -49.30 -32.90 35.90
N GLY A 416 -49.09 -34.21 36.05
CA GLY A 416 -49.78 -35.24 35.25
C GLY A 416 -48.86 -36.37 34.83
N GLY A 417 -49.03 -37.55 35.45
CA GLY A 417 -48.13 -38.68 35.32
C GLY A 417 -48.51 -39.73 34.27
N GLY A 418 -47.77 -40.83 34.32
CA GLY A 418 -48.18 -42.18 33.91
C GLY A 418 -48.05 -42.53 32.43
N GLY A 419 -47.65 -43.78 32.18
CA GLY A 419 -48.08 -44.50 30.98
C GLY A 419 -46.96 -44.85 30.01
N ALA A 420 -46.91 -46.14 29.71
CA ALA A 420 -45.94 -46.82 28.87
C ALA A 420 -46.18 -46.64 27.36
N GLU A 421 -45.22 -47.20 26.60
CA GLU A 421 -45.34 -47.71 25.23
C GLU A 421 -45.52 -46.72 24.08
N VAL A 422 -44.70 -46.93 23.03
CA VAL A 422 -45.11 -47.22 21.63
C VAL A 422 -44.09 -46.68 20.59
N ALA A 423 -43.75 -47.60 19.70
CA ALA A 423 -43.39 -47.45 18.28
C ALA A 423 -42.00 -46.96 17.85
N ALA A 424 -41.26 -47.96 17.38
CA ALA A 424 -40.52 -47.93 16.13
C ALA A 424 -41.29 -47.26 14.97
N TRP A 425 -40.64 -46.33 14.28
CA TRP A 425 -40.84 -46.07 12.85
C TRP A 425 -39.47 -45.86 12.19
N GLY A 426 -39.21 -46.66 11.16
CA GLY A 426 -38.03 -46.55 10.32
C GLY A 426 -38.26 -45.64 9.11
N THR A 427 -37.34 -45.86 8.16
CA THR A 427 -37.37 -45.53 6.72
C THR A 427 -36.95 -44.13 6.24
N VAL A 428 -35.81 -44.16 5.53
CA VAL A 428 -35.58 -43.65 4.15
C VAL A 428 -35.21 -42.18 4.00
N TRP A 429 -33.91 -41.94 3.78
CA TRP A 429 -33.44 -40.94 2.82
C TRP A 429 -32.39 -41.59 1.90
N GLY A 430 -32.70 -41.59 0.62
CA GLY A 430 -32.04 -42.36 -0.43
C GLY A 430 -30.68 -41.82 -0.88
N CYS A 431 -29.85 -42.76 -1.34
CA CYS A 431 -28.69 -42.50 -2.19
C CYS A 431 -29.17 -42.11 -3.59
N GLY A 432 -28.89 -40.87 -4.00
CA GLY A 432 -28.96 -40.45 -5.40
C GLY A 432 -27.66 -40.78 -6.13
N VAL A 433 -27.69 -41.84 -6.92
CA VAL A 433 -26.76 -42.12 -8.02
C VAL A 433 -26.93 -40.99 -9.05
N TRP A 434 -25.84 -40.30 -9.41
CA TRP A 434 -25.84 -39.40 -10.57
C TRP A 434 -25.08 -40.05 -11.71
N GLU A 435 -25.85 -40.32 -12.74
CA GLU A 435 -25.55 -40.96 -14.00
C GLU A 435 -24.83 -39.98 -14.94
N ALA A 436 -23.94 -40.53 -15.77
CA ALA A 436 -23.12 -39.82 -16.72
C ALA A 436 -23.94 -39.35 -17.95
N ALA A 437 -23.74 -38.10 -18.38
CA ALA A 437 -24.18 -37.62 -19.68
C ALA A 437 -23.15 -36.66 -20.32
N GLN A 438 -22.42 -37.23 -21.28
CA GLN A 438 -21.97 -36.80 -22.62
C GLN A 438 -21.55 -35.34 -22.96
N PRO A 439 -20.65 -35.18 -23.97
CA PRO A 439 -19.98 -33.92 -24.30
C PRO A 439 -20.77 -33.04 -25.27
N LEU A 440 -20.63 -31.72 -25.12
CA LEU A 440 -21.23 -30.72 -26.02
C LEU A 440 -20.29 -30.43 -27.20
N GLU A 441 -20.81 -30.62 -28.42
CA GLU A 441 -20.19 -30.24 -29.67
C GLU A 441 -20.21 -28.72 -29.92
N LEU A 442 -19.21 -28.28 -30.70
CA LEU A 442 -19.00 -26.95 -31.25
C LEU A 442 -20.17 -26.47 -32.14
N LEU A 443 -20.50 -25.18 -32.05
CA LEU A 443 -21.12 -24.42 -33.14
C LEU A 443 -20.48 -23.03 -33.23
N LEU A 444 -19.74 -22.80 -34.32
CA LEU A 444 -19.35 -21.49 -34.86
C LEU A 444 -20.35 -21.12 -35.97
N PRO A 445 -20.79 -19.85 -36.10
CA PRO A 445 -21.42 -19.38 -37.32
C PRO A 445 -20.40 -18.70 -38.26
N ALA A 446 -20.72 -18.82 -39.55
CA ALA A 446 -20.03 -18.26 -40.72
C ALA A 446 -20.11 -16.73 -40.81
#